data_AF-A0A517MJR0-F1
#
_entry.id   AF-A0A517MJR0-F1
#
_cell.length_a   1.000
_cell.length_b   1.000
_cell.length_c   1.000
_cell.angle_alpha   90.00
_cell.angle_beta   90.00
_cell.angle_gamma   90.00
#
_symmetry.space_group_name_H-M   'P 1'
#
loop_
_entity.id
_entity.type
_entity.pdbx_description
1 polymer ?
#
loop_
_entity_poly.entity_id
_entity_poly.type
_entity_poly.pdbx_seq_one_letter_code
_entity_poly.pdbx_strand_id
1 'polypeptide(L)'
;MPFVLEIVIPSPLEPLERGELYDLPLCDIFDDLEDGDVVAGGTYAVPGMIEGCHVVFETSDVNRIMPHILTLLASANAPTGTVVRQLEPDQIDLHVVR
;
A
#
# COMPACT_ATOMS: atom_id res chain seq x y z
N MET A 1 -0.96 -6.39 -17.59
CA MET A 1 -0.60 -5.08 -17.00
C MET A 1 -0.55 -5.28 -15.50
N PRO A 2 0.46 -4.76 -14.81
CA PRO A 2 0.51 -4.86 -13.36
C PRO A 2 -0.67 -4.10 -12.74
N PHE A 3 -1.10 -4.54 -11.58
CA PHE A 3 -2.00 -3.79 -10.71
C PHE A 3 -1.16 -2.81 -9.90
N VAL A 4 -1.62 -1.57 -9.77
CA VAL A 4 -1.04 -0.59 -8.86
C VAL A 4 -1.98 -0.43 -7.69
N LEU A 5 -1.46 -0.59 -6.47
CA LEU A 5 -2.22 -0.51 -5.23
C LEU A 5 -1.57 0.47 -4.27
N GLU A 6 -2.38 0.99 -3.35
CA GLU A 6 -1.95 1.89 -2.31
C GLU A 6 -2.48 1.43 -0.96
N ILE A 7 -1.59 1.35 0.02
CA ILE A 7 -1.92 1.21 1.43
C ILE A 7 -1.97 2.62 2.02
N VAL A 8 -3.13 3.04 2.51
CA VAL A 8 -3.32 4.29 3.26
C VAL A 8 -3.40 3.94 4.75
N ILE A 9 -2.53 4.54 5.55
CA ILE A 9 -2.33 4.22 6.95
C ILE A 9 -2.52 5.49 7.78
N PRO A 10 -3.59 5.62 8.59
CA PRO A 10 -3.86 6.80 9.40
C PRO A 10 -2.99 6.79 10.68
N SER A 11 -1.66 6.79 10.50
CA SER A 11 -0.68 6.82 11.58
C SER A 11 0.28 7.98 11.39
N PRO A 12 0.57 8.77 12.44
CA PRO A 12 1.52 9.89 12.38
C PRO A 12 2.96 9.39 12.38
N LEU A 13 3.36 8.67 11.33
CA LEU A 13 4.70 8.09 11.20
C LEU A 13 5.60 9.02 10.39
N GLU A 14 6.81 9.21 10.89
CA GLU A 14 7.86 9.89 10.15
C GLU A 14 8.31 9.04 8.94
N PRO A 15 8.92 9.65 7.91
CA PRO A 15 9.33 8.92 6.71
C PRO A 15 10.24 7.71 6.98
N LEU A 16 11.13 7.81 7.96
CA LEU A 16 12.03 6.71 8.33
C LEU A 16 11.25 5.55 8.97
N GLU A 17 10.36 5.85 9.91
CA GLU A 17 9.55 4.84 10.61
C GLU A 17 8.61 4.12 9.64
N ARG A 18 8.02 4.84 8.68
CA ARG A 18 7.25 4.24 7.58
C ARG A 18 8.12 3.27 6.77
N GLY A 19 9.34 3.69 6.42
CA GLY A 19 10.28 2.88 5.66
C GLY A 19 10.61 1.56 6.35
N GLU A 20 10.88 1.61 7.66
CA GLU A 20 11.20 0.42 8.45
C GLU A 20 10.00 -0.50 8.69
N LEU A 21 8.80 0.06 8.90
CA LEU A 21 7.60 -0.72 9.22
C LEU A 21 6.89 -1.30 8.00
N TYR A 22 6.98 -0.65 6.84
CA TYR A 22 6.18 -1.00 5.66
C TYR A 22 7.00 -1.12 4.38
N ASP A 23 7.79 -0.10 4.01
CA ASP A 23 8.46 -0.09 2.70
C ASP A 23 9.46 -1.26 2.57
N LEU A 24 10.37 -1.41 3.55
CA LEU A 24 11.38 -2.48 3.52
C LEU A 24 10.76 -3.88 3.62
N PRO A 25 9.83 -4.16 4.56
CA PRO A 25 9.17 -5.47 4.58
C PRO A 25 8.37 -5.79 3.31
N LEU A 26 7.78 -4.79 2.64
CA LEU A 26 7.13 -5.00 1.35
C LEU A 26 8.13 -5.38 0.27
N CYS A 27 9.28 -4.71 0.20
CA CYS A 27 10.36 -5.10 -0.71
C CYS A 27 10.80 -6.55 -0.47
N ASP A 28 11.03 -6.95 0.78
CA ASP A 28 11.40 -8.33 1.13
C ASP A 28 10.35 -9.35 0.64
N ILE A 29 9.06 -9.03 0.82
CA ILE A 29 7.95 -9.88 0.34
C ILE A 29 7.96 -10.00 -1.19
N PHE A 30 8.20 -8.90 -1.91
CA PHE A 30 8.22 -8.90 -3.36
C PHE A 30 9.42 -9.66 -3.93
N ASP A 31 10.59 -9.51 -3.31
CA ASP A 31 11.80 -10.26 -3.65
C ASP A 31 11.58 -11.77 -3.46
N ASP A 32 10.97 -12.18 -2.33
CA ASP A 32 10.66 -13.59 -2.04
C ASP A 32 9.63 -14.21 -3.01
N LEU A 33 8.70 -13.40 -3.51
CA LEU A 33 7.66 -13.84 -4.43
C LEU A 33 8.09 -13.73 -5.90
N GLU A 34 9.23 -13.09 -6.17
CA GLU A 34 9.66 -12.68 -7.51
C GLU A 34 8.53 -11.93 -8.26
N ASP A 35 7.78 -11.08 -7.56
CA ASP A 35 6.64 -10.35 -8.10
C ASP A 35 6.37 -9.04 -7.35
N GLY A 36 6.33 -7.93 -8.08
CA GLY A 36 5.97 -6.62 -7.57
C GLY A 36 7.15 -5.75 -7.16
N ASP A 37 6.86 -4.49 -6.84
CA ASP A 37 7.83 -3.52 -6.31
C ASP A 37 7.11 -2.35 -5.61
N VAL A 38 7.80 -1.70 -4.67
CA VAL A 38 7.34 -0.43 -4.07
C VAL A 38 7.72 0.71 -5.01
N VAL A 39 6.72 1.37 -5.60
CA VAL A 39 6.92 2.37 -6.66
C VAL A 39 6.81 3.81 -6.16
N ALA A 40 6.10 4.04 -5.05
CA ALA A 40 5.99 5.35 -4.43
C ALA A 40 5.54 5.26 -2.97
N GLY A 41 5.50 6.40 -2.28
CA GLY A 41 4.97 6.50 -0.94
C GLY A 41 5.19 7.89 -0.36
N GLY A 42 4.44 8.23 0.69
CA GLY A 42 4.51 9.55 1.28
C GLY A 42 3.90 9.62 2.67
N THR A 43 4.05 10.78 3.29
CA THR A 43 3.39 11.15 4.54
C THR A 43 2.42 12.30 4.25
N TYR A 44 1.21 12.21 4.77
CA TYR A 44 0.25 13.31 4.74
C TYR A 44 0.50 14.20 5.95
N ALA A 45 0.80 15.47 5.71
CA ALA A 45 1.08 16.43 6.76
C ALA A 45 0.14 17.65 6.63
N VAL A 46 -0.42 18.04 7.76
CA VAL A 46 -0.98 19.38 7.98
C VAL A 46 0.07 20.24 8.68
N PRO A 47 -0.05 21.58 8.69
CA PRO A 47 0.96 22.43 9.31
C PRO A 47 1.28 22.03 10.75
N GLY A 48 2.49 21.50 10.96
CA GLY A 48 3.00 21.08 12.27
C GLY A 48 2.64 19.67 12.73
N MET A 49 1.97 18.85 11.92
CA MET A 49 1.56 17.49 12.31
C MET A 49 1.44 16.53 11.11
N ILE A 50 1.99 15.33 11.23
CA ILE A 50 1.73 14.22 10.31
C ILE A 50 0.41 13.56 10.71
N GLU A 51 -0.49 13.35 9.76
CA GLU A 51 -1.80 12.71 10.00
C GLU A 51 -1.83 11.25 9.54
N GLY A 52 -0.95 10.88 8.62
CA GLY A 52 -0.95 9.55 8.02
C GLY A 52 0.24 9.34 7.10
N CYS A 53 0.35 8.11 6.61
CA CYS A 53 1.26 7.76 5.54
C CYS A 53 0.58 6.87 4.51
N HIS A 54 1.23 6.72 3.37
CA HIS A 54 0.83 5.75 2.36
C HIS A 54 2.03 5.14 1.67
N VAL A 55 1.83 3.93 1.15
CA VAL A 55 2.80 3.19 0.35
C VAL A 55 2.09 2.72 -0.91
N VAL A 56 2.71 2.95 -2.06
CA VAL A 56 2.20 2.56 -3.38
C VAL A 56 3.11 1.48 -3.95
N PHE A 57 2.52 0.40 -4.43
CA PHE A 57 3.24 -0.73 -4.97
C PHE A 57 2.54 -1.28 -6.20
N GLU A 58 3.29 -2.00 -7.03
CA GLU A 58 2.76 -2.72 -8.17
C GLU A 58 2.93 -4.24 -7.99
N THR A 59 2.06 -5.03 -8.62
CA THR A 59 2.11 -6.51 -8.58
C THR A 59 1.45 -7.07 -9.83
N SER A 60 1.87 -8.25 -10.30
CA SER A 60 1.16 -8.94 -11.37
C SER A 60 -0.06 -9.75 -10.88
N ASP A 61 -0.12 -10.08 -9.59
CA ASP A 61 -1.20 -10.91 -9.00
C ASP A 61 -1.62 -10.43 -7.60
N VAL A 62 -2.70 -9.65 -7.55
CA VAL A 62 -3.31 -9.15 -6.30
C VAL A 62 -3.70 -10.29 -5.35
N ASN A 63 -4.22 -11.40 -5.87
CA ASN A 63 -4.69 -12.50 -5.01
C ASN A 63 -3.53 -13.22 -4.34
N ARG A 64 -2.39 -13.30 -5.03
CA ARG A 64 -1.16 -13.89 -4.48
C ARG A 64 -0.56 -13.00 -3.39
N ILE A 65 -0.47 -11.68 -3.62
CA ILE A 65 0.20 -10.78 -2.67
C ILE A 65 -0.65 -10.41 -1.45
N MET A 66 -1.97 -10.32 -1.59
CA MET A 66 -2.84 -9.76 -0.54
C MET A 66 -2.72 -10.46 0.82
N PRO A 67 -2.62 -11.80 0.93
CA PRO A 67 -2.41 -12.47 2.23
C PRO A 67 -1.12 -12.03 2.93
N HIS A 68 -0.05 -11.76 2.19
CA HIS A 68 1.23 -11.30 2.73
C HIS A 68 1.11 -9.87 3.25
N ILE A 69 0.44 -8.99 2.50
CA ILE A 69 0.16 -7.61 2.93
C ILE A 69 -0.68 -7.58 4.20
N LEU A 70 -1.75 -8.37 4.26
CA LEU A 70 -2.60 -8.46 5.46
C LEU A 70 -1.80 -8.95 6.67
N THR A 71 -0.89 -9.90 6.47
CA THR A 71 0.00 -10.40 7.53
C THR A 71 0.98 -9.32 8.00
N LEU A 72 1.59 -8.57 7.06
CA LEU A 72 2.46 -7.44 7.37
C LEU A 72 1.73 -6.35 8.16
N LEU A 73 0.54 -5.95 7.71
CA LEU A 73 -0.26 -4.93 8.41
C LEU A 73 -0.64 -5.39 9.82
N ALA A 74 -0.93 -6.67 10.01
CA ALA A 74 -1.20 -7.23 11.32
C ALA A 74 0.05 -7.23 12.21
N SER A 75 1.22 -7.64 11.69
CA SER A 75 2.47 -7.69 12.46
C SER A 75 2.99 -6.30 12.83
N ALA A 76 2.78 -5.32 11.95
CA ALA A 76 3.08 -3.90 12.18
C ALA A 76 2.07 -3.21 13.12
N ASN A 77 1.03 -3.90 13.57
CA ASN A 77 -0.10 -3.33 14.32
C ASN A 77 -0.72 -2.09 13.62
N ALA A 78 -0.91 -2.20 12.30
CA ALA A 78 -1.48 -1.11 11.51
C ALA A 78 -2.82 -0.63 12.12
N PRO A 79 -3.03 0.69 12.27
CA PRO A 79 -4.18 1.22 12.98
C PRO A 79 -5.50 0.90 12.27
N THR A 80 -6.58 0.91 13.05
CA THR A 80 -7.95 0.88 12.50
C THR A 80 -8.14 2.05 11.54
N GLY A 81 -8.73 1.78 10.37
CA GLY A 81 -8.85 2.75 9.29
C GLY A 81 -7.74 2.65 8.24
N THR A 82 -6.80 1.73 8.38
CA THR A 82 -5.90 1.33 7.29
C THR A 82 -6.71 0.76 6.13
N VAL A 83 -6.46 1.23 4.91
CA VAL A 83 -7.16 0.83 3.69
C VAL A 83 -6.15 0.41 2.63
N VAL A 84 -6.40 -0.72 1.96
CA VAL A 84 -5.72 -1.08 0.71
C VAL A 84 -6.68 -0.77 -0.44
N ARG A 85 -6.26 0.08 -1.38
CA ARG A 85 -7.05 0.44 -2.57
C ARG A 85 -6.27 0.16 -3.84
N GLN A 86 -6.97 -0.22 -4.90
CA GLN A 86 -6.41 -0.34 -6.24
C GLN A 86 -6.46 1.02 -6.93
N LEU A 87 -5.32 1.46 -7.47
CA LEU A 87 -5.19 2.67 -8.29
C LEU A 87 -5.22 2.33 -9.79
N GLU A 88 -4.59 1.23 -10.20
CA GLU A 88 -4.60 0.77 -11.58
C GLU A 88 -4.75 -0.76 -11.69
N PRO A 89 -5.36 -1.29 -12.76
CA PRO A 89 -6.21 -0.55 -13.70
C PRO A 89 -7.43 0.01 -12.97
N ASP A 90 -7.81 1.25 -13.27
CA ASP A 90 -9.07 1.81 -12.80
C ASP A 90 -10.20 0.95 -13.38
N GLN A 91 -10.99 0.29 -12.51
CA GLN A 91 -12.19 -0.40 -12.97
C GLN A 91 -13.26 0.65 -13.32
N ILE A 92 -13.19 1.20 -14.53
CA ILE A 92 -14.28 2.00 -15.09
C ILE A 92 -15.33 1.04 -15.64
N ASP A 93 -16.36 0.73 -14.84
CA ASP A 93 -17.52 -0.01 -15.33
C ASP A 93 -18.42 0.94 -16.14
N LEU A 94 -18.12 1.08 -17.45
CA LEU A 94 -18.92 1.90 -18.37
C LEU A 94 -20.22 1.17 -18.71
N HIS A 95 -21.26 1.36 -17.90
CA HIS A 95 -22.61 0.99 -18.28
C HIS A 95 -23.20 2.01 -19.26
N VAL A 96 -23.20 1.69 -20.55
CA VAL A 96 -24.00 2.44 -21.54
C VAL A 96 -25.46 2.08 -21.30
N VAL A 97 -26.19 2.96 -20.61
CA VAL A 97 -27.65 2.90 -20.55
C VAL A 97 -28.17 3.20 -21.96
N ARG A 98 -28.84 2.22 -22.58
CA ARG A 98 -29.63 2.42 -23.80
C ARG A 98 -31.09 2.59 -23.45
#